data_AF-A0ABD3BLD5-F1
#
_entry.id   AF-A0ABD3BLD5-F1
#
_cell.length_a   1.000
_cell.length_b   1.000
_cell.length_c   1.000
_cell.angle_alpha   90.00
_cell.angle_beta   90.00
_cell.angle_gamma   90.00
#
_symmetry.space_group_name_H-M   'P 1'
#
loop_
_entity.id
_entity.type
_entity.pdbx_description
1 polymer ?
#
loop_
_entity_poly.entity_id
_entity_poly.type
_entity_poly.pdbx_seq_one_letter_code
_entity_poly.pdbx_strand_id
1 'polypeptide(L)'
;MFRNRILHRAIRMRSRTRINKPMLARDRVDDEAVSRKRKIEQIVVDSDHETARKKRNTRGNKVIPDRISDLPEAIIHIIFSYMKCTKDVARTTILSKKWKSSFDSYLTFDFDERWFGMPKRAGRHNRIKAREVQKKQFKSYVERSLRTRLDPVPCIDKFRLYVNNFDMALRANMSGWVCSALIKNVKELDIQVDVKGKNFPLPNGVLTSPMITSLKLSGSIVIDSSIISMSNLRQLSIKESSSITNSGIHDFETNCPLIEDLRLIACTSLTSLFISSLLKLKRVELHKCVNPIVISIVGPRLETFLYHGDKNRACKINLSGSSNLRNLTLRSCTMSGMVFHDFIAKYPLIEKLELQECGNIERVDLFSERLRSLSLVQCEKLKEVNIDALNLYNLVFTGHNMPFASVNVVGLREAKFSFGPVTRTNKCLIEYPQLFRNFDLSKGFKLIVYSNQSMKIYEEPKDAYKVQDFFSKFELTASLTNVSRVVDNWLRESHGRTIALISPSTELIRVTQMVIIKRDANPSCCSLYSNKCWRHYVENVRMSMNSKNEMHYDFKWKSRCDKSVA
;
A
#
# COMPACT_ATOMS: atom_id res chain seq x y z
N MET A 1 -16.09 -51.77 -7.81
CA MET A 1 -17.18 -51.94 -6.82
C MET A 1 -18.09 -50.71 -6.95
N PHE A 2 -19.18 -50.79 -7.73
CA PHE A 2 -20.57 -50.98 -7.24
C PHE A 2 -20.91 -50.00 -6.09
N ARG A 3 -21.98 -49.19 -6.06
CA ARG A 3 -23.27 -49.22 -6.77
C ARG A 3 -24.06 -47.93 -6.44
N ASN A 4 -24.95 -47.56 -7.36
CA ASN A 4 -26.11 -46.66 -7.25
C ASN A 4 -26.83 -46.62 -5.89
N ARG A 5 -27.51 -45.49 -5.61
CA ARG A 5 -28.95 -45.48 -5.24
C ARG A 5 -29.59 -44.10 -5.37
N ILE A 6 -30.42 -43.97 -6.40
CA ILE A 6 -31.58 -43.07 -6.47
C ILE A 6 -32.68 -43.66 -5.57
N LEU A 7 -33.44 -42.85 -4.84
CA LEU A 7 -34.82 -43.18 -4.47
C LEU A 7 -35.70 -41.92 -4.36
N HIS A 8 -36.81 -41.96 -5.10
CA HIS A 8 -37.97 -41.08 -5.04
C HIS A 8 -38.79 -41.25 -3.75
N ARG A 9 -39.52 -40.19 -3.34
CA ARG A 9 -40.90 -40.17 -2.80
C ARG A 9 -41.26 -38.70 -2.47
N ALA A 10 -42.09 -38.00 -3.24
CA ALA A 10 -43.56 -38.07 -3.36
C ALA A 10 -44.35 -37.53 -2.15
N ILE A 11 -44.96 -36.36 -2.38
CA ILE A 11 -46.33 -35.92 -2.02
C ILE A 11 -46.76 -35.96 -0.54
N ARG A 12 -47.06 -34.77 0.01
CA ARG A 12 -48.26 -34.59 0.84
C ARG A 12 -48.88 -33.21 0.62
N MET A 13 -50.00 -33.20 -0.10
CA MET A 13 -50.98 -32.13 -0.03
C MET A 13 -51.60 -32.08 1.37
N ARG A 14 -51.78 -30.88 1.92
CA ARG A 14 -52.93 -30.56 2.76
C ARG A 14 -53.45 -29.17 2.41
N SER A 15 -54.64 -29.20 1.83
CA SER A 15 -55.59 -28.13 1.66
C SER A 15 -56.14 -27.62 3.00
N ARG A 16 -56.50 -26.34 3.04
CA ARG A 16 -57.69 -25.75 3.71
C ARG A 16 -57.75 -24.26 3.31
N THR A 17 -58.55 -23.91 2.29
CA THR A 17 -59.87 -23.24 2.40
C THR A 17 -59.81 -21.92 3.18
N ARG A 18 -59.72 -20.77 2.49
CA ARG A 18 -60.83 -19.86 2.12
C ARG A 18 -61.75 -19.47 3.28
N ILE A 19 -61.64 -18.22 3.72
CA ILE A 19 -62.80 -17.38 4.08
C ILE A 19 -62.65 -16.08 3.29
N ASN A 20 -63.76 -15.67 2.69
CA ASN A 20 -63.89 -14.61 1.70
C ASN A 20 -64.75 -13.48 2.31
N LYS A 21 -64.41 -12.24 1.93
CA LYS A 21 -65.30 -11.06 1.72
C LYS A 21 -65.86 -10.27 2.94
N PRO A 22 -66.35 -9.01 2.75
CA PRO A 22 -66.13 -8.04 1.65
C PRO A 22 -66.00 -6.54 2.03
N MET A 23 -65.60 -5.74 1.01
CA MET A 23 -66.06 -4.40 0.56
C MET A 23 -66.43 -3.28 1.56
N LEU A 24 -65.92 -2.06 1.29
CA LEU A 24 -66.71 -0.96 0.71
C LEU A 24 -65.81 0.17 0.19
N ALA A 25 -66.22 0.71 -0.96
CA ALA A 25 -65.66 1.86 -1.68
C ALA A 25 -66.57 3.09 -1.48
N ARG A 26 -66.05 4.29 -1.78
CA ARG A 26 -66.69 5.48 -2.43
C ARG A 26 -65.78 6.71 -2.25
N ASP A 27 -65.21 7.26 -3.33
CA ASP A 27 -65.68 8.37 -4.19
C ASP A 27 -65.17 9.74 -3.67
N ARG A 28 -64.21 10.41 -4.34
CA ARG A 28 -64.31 11.39 -5.45
C ARG A 28 -65.10 12.66 -5.10
N VAL A 29 -64.42 13.82 -5.10
CA VAL A 29 -64.94 15.13 -5.56
C VAL A 29 -63.74 15.96 -6.10
N ASP A 30 -63.92 16.49 -7.31
CA ASP A 30 -63.10 17.49 -8.03
C ASP A 30 -63.39 18.92 -7.51
N ASP A 31 -62.48 19.89 -7.69
CA ASP A 31 -62.88 21.23 -8.16
C ASP A 31 -61.72 22.12 -8.63
N GLU A 32 -62.06 22.97 -9.60
CA GLU A 32 -61.23 23.75 -10.51
C GLU A 32 -60.70 25.12 -10.00
N ALA A 33 -59.75 25.62 -10.79
CA ALA A 33 -59.12 26.93 -10.91
C ALA A 33 -59.89 28.21 -10.50
N VAL A 34 -59.15 29.24 -10.03
CA VAL A 34 -59.29 30.65 -10.49
C VAL A 34 -57.96 31.41 -10.42
N SER A 35 -57.68 32.11 -11.52
CA SER A 35 -56.60 33.04 -11.84
C SER A 35 -56.74 34.44 -11.22
N ARG A 36 -55.62 35.15 -10.96
CA ARG A 36 -55.46 36.63 -10.94
C ARG A 36 -53.95 36.97 -11.03
N LYS A 37 -53.38 37.26 -12.21
CA LYS A 37 -53.33 38.53 -12.99
C LYS A 37 -52.34 39.60 -12.47
N ARG A 38 -51.57 40.14 -13.46
CA ARG A 38 -50.76 41.39 -13.56
C ARG A 38 -49.25 41.18 -13.33
N LYS A 39 -48.34 41.14 -14.34
CA LYS A 39 -48.08 41.90 -15.61
C LYS A 39 -47.28 43.21 -15.39
N ILE A 40 -46.29 43.39 -16.27
CA ILE A 40 -45.48 44.60 -16.63
C ILE A 40 -44.16 44.70 -15.84
N GLU A 41 -42.96 44.37 -16.37
CA GLU A 41 -42.15 44.88 -17.51
C GLU A 41 -41.60 46.31 -17.37
N GLN A 42 -40.25 46.38 -17.41
CA GLN A 42 -39.40 47.45 -17.98
C GLN A 42 -39.38 48.82 -17.29
N ILE A 43 -38.33 49.66 -17.27
CA ILE A 43 -36.89 49.73 -17.63
C ILE A 43 -36.42 51.03 -16.91
N VAL A 44 -35.13 51.18 -16.64
CA VAL A 44 -34.31 52.43 -16.74
C VAL A 44 -33.38 52.65 -15.54
N VAL A 45 -32.14 52.84 -15.94
CA VAL A 45 -30.86 53.12 -15.27
C VAL A 45 -30.90 54.47 -14.53
N ASP A 46 -30.31 54.55 -13.33
CA ASP A 46 -29.19 55.48 -13.09
C ASP A 46 -28.54 55.34 -11.70
N SER A 47 -27.24 55.66 -11.70
CA SER A 47 -26.32 55.77 -10.58
C SER A 47 -26.77 56.79 -9.52
N ASP A 48 -26.58 56.50 -8.23
CA ASP A 48 -25.59 57.22 -7.41
C ASP A 48 -25.55 56.80 -5.93
N HIS A 49 -24.43 57.19 -5.34
CA HIS A 49 -23.85 56.96 -4.02
C HIS A 49 -24.76 56.93 -2.76
N GLU A 50 -24.25 56.15 -1.80
CA GLU A 50 -24.09 56.46 -0.37
C GLU A 50 -25.09 56.02 0.74
N THR A 51 -24.52 55.16 1.59
CA THR A 51 -24.60 55.11 3.06
C THR A 51 -25.92 54.74 3.75
N ALA A 52 -25.95 53.51 4.28
CA ALA A 52 -26.19 53.23 5.71
C ALA A 52 -26.21 51.71 5.99
N ARG A 53 -25.04 51.04 5.94
CA ARG A 53 -24.91 49.70 6.54
C ARG A 53 -24.60 49.86 8.03
N LYS A 54 -25.55 49.40 8.85
CA LYS A 54 -25.47 49.23 10.31
C LYS A 54 -24.06 48.81 10.77
N LYS A 55 -23.35 49.74 11.41
CA LYS A 55 -22.18 49.46 12.26
C LYS A 55 -22.62 48.52 13.38
N ARG A 56 -22.18 47.26 13.31
CA ARG A 56 -22.14 46.35 14.46
C ARG A 56 -20.68 46.29 14.92
N ASN A 57 -20.48 46.73 16.16
CA ASN A 57 -19.21 46.90 16.87
C ASN A 57 -18.12 45.88 16.51
N THR A 58 -17.07 46.37 15.87
CA THR A 58 -15.74 45.75 15.81
C THR A 58 -15.04 45.93 17.15
N ARG A 59 -15.09 44.90 18.00
CA ARG A 59 -13.94 44.61 18.88
C ARG A 59 -12.92 43.85 18.05
N GLY A 60 -11.69 44.35 18.01
CA GLY A 60 -10.61 43.88 17.16
C GLY A 60 -10.25 42.41 17.39
N ASN A 61 -10.93 41.50 16.70
CA ASN A 61 -10.34 40.24 16.32
C ASN A 61 -9.45 40.53 15.11
N LYS A 62 -8.13 40.33 15.25
CA LYS A 62 -7.28 40.07 14.09
C LYS A 62 -7.98 38.96 13.30
N VAL A 63 -8.53 39.28 12.14
CA VAL A 63 -9.03 38.26 11.21
C VAL A 63 -7.81 37.43 10.88
N ILE A 64 -7.72 36.22 11.46
CA ILE A 64 -6.70 35.26 11.05
C ILE A 64 -6.99 35.02 9.58
N PRO A 65 -6.09 35.40 8.65
CA PRO A 65 -6.37 35.27 7.23
C PRO A 65 -6.64 33.79 6.93
N ASP A 66 -7.70 33.50 6.18
CA ASP A 66 -8.05 32.14 5.77
C ASP A 66 -7.11 31.67 4.66
N ARG A 67 -5.92 31.26 5.10
CA ARG A 67 -4.85 30.80 4.20
C ARG A 67 -5.21 29.53 3.43
N ILE A 68 -6.24 28.77 3.85
CA ILE A 68 -6.68 27.54 3.19
C ILE A 68 -7.55 27.89 1.98
N SER A 69 -8.47 28.83 2.13
CA SER A 69 -9.30 29.32 1.03
C SER A 69 -8.49 30.00 -0.08
N ASP A 70 -7.35 30.62 0.28
CA ASP A 70 -6.51 31.39 -0.64
C ASP A 70 -5.51 30.55 -1.45
N LEU A 71 -5.31 29.25 -1.11
CA LEU A 71 -4.32 28.40 -1.77
C LEU A 71 -4.48 28.39 -3.31
N PRO A 72 -3.38 28.47 -4.09
CA PRO A 72 -3.44 28.33 -5.54
C PRO A 72 -4.07 27.00 -5.96
N GLU A 73 -4.82 27.01 -7.05
CA GLU A 73 -5.51 25.81 -7.56
C GLU A 73 -4.56 24.62 -7.76
N ALA A 74 -3.36 24.86 -8.28
CA ALA A 74 -2.34 23.81 -8.45
C ALA A 74 -2.00 23.11 -7.12
N ILE A 75 -1.91 23.86 -6.02
CA ILE A 75 -1.64 23.29 -4.69
C ILE A 75 -2.87 22.50 -4.19
N ILE A 76 -4.08 23.01 -4.44
CA ILE A 76 -5.32 22.29 -4.09
C ILE A 76 -5.39 20.94 -4.82
N HIS A 77 -5.04 20.89 -6.11
CA HIS A 77 -4.94 19.63 -6.88
C HIS A 77 -3.88 18.68 -6.33
N ILE A 78 -2.73 19.20 -5.90
CA ILE A 78 -1.71 18.39 -5.21
C ILE A 78 -2.31 17.80 -3.93
N ILE A 79 -3.01 18.59 -3.10
CA ILE A 79 -3.67 18.10 -1.89
C ILE A 79 -4.71 17.03 -2.25
N PHE A 80 -5.53 17.25 -3.28
CA PHE A 80 -6.51 16.28 -3.77
C PHE A 80 -5.86 14.96 -4.17
N SER A 81 -4.69 15.01 -4.83
CA SER A 81 -3.94 13.81 -5.25
C SER A 81 -3.46 12.94 -4.09
N TYR A 82 -3.29 13.52 -2.89
CA TYR A 82 -2.92 12.79 -1.68
C TYR A 82 -4.12 12.29 -0.86
N MET A 83 -5.35 12.65 -1.23
CA MET A 83 -6.54 12.13 -0.55
C MET A 83 -6.87 10.70 -0.97
N LYS A 84 -7.47 9.94 -0.05
CA LYS A 84 -7.69 8.49 -0.24
C LYS A 84 -8.73 8.17 -1.31
N CYS A 85 -9.71 9.04 -1.52
CA CYS A 85 -10.78 8.83 -2.49
C CYS A 85 -11.45 10.13 -2.92
N THR A 86 -12.12 10.11 -4.08
CA THR A 86 -12.86 11.27 -4.62
C THR A 86 -13.96 11.77 -3.68
N LYS A 87 -14.49 10.92 -2.80
CA LYS A 87 -15.46 11.32 -1.78
C LYS A 87 -14.85 12.29 -0.76
N ASP A 88 -13.61 12.05 -0.33
CA ASP A 88 -12.91 12.94 0.61
C ASP A 88 -12.61 14.28 -0.06
N VAL A 89 -12.20 14.25 -1.34
CA VAL A 89 -12.02 15.44 -2.17
C VAL A 89 -13.32 16.24 -2.26
N ALA A 90 -14.44 15.60 -2.61
CA ALA A 90 -15.74 16.26 -2.72
C ALA A 90 -16.19 16.91 -1.40
N ARG A 91 -15.83 16.34 -0.24
CA ARG A 91 -16.14 16.95 1.07
C ARG A 91 -15.42 18.27 1.31
N THR A 92 -14.29 18.50 0.66
CA THR A 92 -13.54 19.76 0.78
C THR A 92 -14.13 20.91 -0.04
N THR A 93 -15.09 20.62 -0.92
CA THR A 93 -15.81 21.66 -1.70
C THR A 93 -16.55 22.67 -0.81
N ILE A 94 -16.84 22.31 0.46
CA ILE A 94 -17.49 23.20 1.43
C ILE A 94 -16.53 24.23 2.03
N LEU A 95 -15.21 24.07 1.85
CA LEU A 95 -14.20 24.96 2.44
C LEU A 95 -14.27 26.36 1.82
N SER A 96 -14.37 26.44 0.48
CA SER A 96 -14.56 27.70 -0.22
C SER A 96 -15.06 27.49 -1.65
N LYS A 97 -15.51 28.58 -2.30
CA LYS A 97 -15.86 28.56 -3.72
C LYS A 97 -14.69 28.10 -4.61
N LYS A 98 -13.45 28.41 -4.21
CA LYS A 98 -12.23 28.03 -4.94
C LYS A 98 -11.99 26.52 -4.86
N TRP A 99 -12.18 25.92 -3.69
CA TRP A 99 -12.08 24.47 -3.52
C TRP A 99 -13.17 23.73 -4.28
N LYS A 100 -14.38 24.31 -4.37
CA LYS A 100 -15.44 23.79 -5.23
C LYS A 100 -15.05 23.86 -6.71
N SER A 101 -14.59 25.00 -7.22
CA SER A 101 -14.17 25.11 -8.63
C SER A 101 -12.98 24.21 -8.96
N SER A 102 -12.01 24.07 -8.04
CA SER A 102 -10.89 23.13 -8.21
C SER A 102 -11.34 21.67 -8.22
N PHE A 103 -12.43 21.32 -7.53
CA PHE A 103 -13.00 19.97 -7.62
C PHE A 103 -13.69 19.72 -8.97
N ASP A 104 -14.27 20.75 -9.58
CA ASP A 104 -14.87 20.66 -10.91
C ASP A 104 -13.80 20.44 -11.98
N SER A 105 -12.59 20.99 -11.80
CA SER A 105 -11.41 20.70 -12.63
C SER A 105 -10.63 19.43 -12.20
N TYR A 106 -11.10 18.68 -11.20
CA TYR A 106 -10.46 17.45 -10.75
C TYR A 106 -10.90 16.25 -11.58
N LEU A 107 -10.08 15.91 -12.58
CA LEU A 107 -10.35 14.92 -13.62
C LEU A 107 -10.02 13.46 -13.25
N THR A 108 -10.07 13.13 -11.96
CA THR A 108 -9.86 11.77 -11.44
C THR A 108 -11.18 11.17 -10.94
N PHE A 109 -11.49 9.98 -11.45
CA PHE A 109 -12.69 9.22 -11.12
C PHE A 109 -12.29 7.92 -10.44
N ASP A 110 -12.66 7.75 -9.18
CA ASP A 110 -12.43 6.52 -8.42
C ASP A 110 -13.77 5.88 -8.03
N PHE A 111 -14.00 4.68 -8.56
CA PHE A 111 -15.20 3.89 -8.34
C PHE A 111 -14.82 2.60 -7.62
N ASP A 112 -15.03 2.56 -6.30
CA ASP A 112 -14.71 1.40 -5.47
C ASP A 112 -15.96 0.82 -4.81
N GLU A 113 -16.36 -0.38 -5.24
CA GLU A 113 -17.53 -1.07 -4.72
C GLU A 113 -17.44 -1.33 -3.19
N ARG A 114 -16.23 -1.39 -2.60
CA ARG A 114 -16.05 -1.60 -1.15
C ARG A 114 -16.62 -0.47 -0.30
N TRP A 115 -16.87 0.70 -0.89
CA TRP A 115 -17.50 1.83 -0.18
C TRP A 115 -18.97 1.57 0.17
N PHE A 116 -19.60 0.62 -0.51
CA PHE A 116 -20.98 0.24 -0.26
C PHE A 116 -20.96 -0.92 0.74
N GLY A 117 -21.35 -0.64 1.98
CA GLY A 117 -21.20 -1.57 3.09
C GLY A 117 -22.06 -2.83 2.97
N MET A 118 -21.53 -3.96 3.47
CA MET A 118 -22.27 -5.22 3.60
C MET A 118 -22.64 -5.49 5.07
N PRO A 119 -23.86 -5.94 5.38
CA PRO A 119 -24.22 -6.37 6.73
C PRO A 119 -23.36 -7.56 7.16
N LYS A 120 -22.58 -7.39 8.24
CA LYS A 120 -21.61 -8.39 8.70
C LYS A 120 -22.26 -9.68 9.23
N ARG A 121 -23.49 -9.61 9.75
CA ARG A 121 -24.21 -10.69 10.47
C ARG A 121 -25.53 -11.11 9.81
N ALA A 122 -25.56 -11.21 8.49
CA ALA A 122 -26.73 -11.69 7.76
C ALA A 122 -26.65 -13.21 7.48
N GLY A 123 -27.74 -13.96 7.70
CA GLY A 123 -27.89 -15.33 7.20
C GLY A 123 -27.72 -15.40 5.67
N ARG A 124 -27.48 -16.60 5.12
CA ARG A 124 -27.07 -16.78 3.70
C ARG A 124 -28.00 -16.06 2.70
N HIS A 125 -29.32 -16.12 2.89
CA HIS A 125 -30.29 -15.40 2.04
C HIS A 125 -30.23 -13.87 2.19
N ASN A 126 -30.02 -13.37 3.41
CA ASN A 126 -29.89 -11.93 3.66
C ASN A 126 -28.60 -11.36 3.07
N ARG A 127 -27.54 -12.17 2.95
CA ARG A 127 -26.30 -11.78 2.26
C ARG A 127 -26.47 -11.62 0.75
N ILE A 128 -27.25 -12.49 0.10
CA ILE A 128 -27.53 -12.38 -1.34
C ILE A 128 -28.30 -11.09 -1.63
N LYS A 129 -29.41 -10.85 -0.92
CA LYS A 129 -30.21 -9.62 -1.07
C LYS A 129 -29.39 -8.36 -0.77
N ALA A 130 -28.61 -8.36 0.31
CA ALA A 130 -27.75 -7.23 0.64
C ALA A 130 -26.73 -6.94 -0.48
N ARG A 131 -26.21 -7.97 -1.13
CA ARG A 131 -25.28 -7.83 -2.26
C ARG A 131 -25.95 -7.24 -3.49
N GLU A 132 -27.17 -7.66 -3.80
CA GLU A 132 -27.95 -7.07 -4.89
C GLU A 132 -28.19 -5.57 -4.65
N VAL A 133 -28.56 -5.20 -3.41
CA VAL A 133 -28.74 -3.79 -3.02
C VAL A 133 -27.42 -3.02 -3.14
N GLN A 134 -26.31 -3.55 -2.61
CA GLN A 134 -24.98 -2.97 -2.72
C GLN A 134 -24.60 -2.68 -4.17
N LYS A 135 -24.78 -3.68 -5.06
CA LYS A 135 -24.49 -3.57 -6.49
C LYS A 135 -25.35 -2.54 -7.18
N LYS A 136 -26.64 -2.48 -6.83
CA LYS A 136 -27.57 -1.50 -7.39
C LYS A 136 -27.18 -0.08 -6.97
N GLN A 137 -26.82 0.13 -5.70
CA GLN A 137 -26.31 1.41 -5.20
C GLN A 137 -25.00 1.82 -5.88
N PHE A 138 -24.05 0.88 -6.02
CA PHE A 138 -22.80 1.12 -6.71
C PHE A 138 -23.04 1.50 -8.18
N LYS A 139 -23.84 0.71 -8.91
CA LYS A 139 -24.23 0.99 -10.30
C LYS A 139 -24.85 2.39 -10.43
N SER A 140 -25.85 2.71 -9.61
CA SER A 140 -26.49 4.02 -9.65
C SER A 140 -25.52 5.16 -9.32
N TYR A 141 -24.56 4.95 -8.42
CA TYR A 141 -23.52 5.91 -8.11
C TYR A 141 -22.58 6.15 -9.31
N VAL A 142 -22.10 5.07 -9.96
CA VAL A 142 -21.25 5.18 -11.15
C VAL A 142 -22.02 5.90 -12.26
N GLU A 143 -23.21 5.43 -12.63
CA GLU A 143 -24.02 6.03 -13.70
C GLU A 143 -24.41 7.48 -13.43
N ARG A 144 -24.66 7.86 -12.17
CA ARG A 144 -24.89 9.26 -11.81
C ARG A 144 -23.62 10.09 -11.96
N SER A 145 -22.47 9.56 -11.53
CA SER A 145 -21.19 10.26 -11.61
C SER A 145 -20.74 10.45 -13.06
N LEU A 146 -20.96 9.45 -13.92
CA LEU A 146 -20.70 9.58 -15.35
C LEU A 146 -21.55 10.73 -15.94
N ARG A 147 -22.86 10.70 -15.73
CA ARG A 147 -23.76 11.73 -16.26
C ARG A 147 -23.52 13.14 -15.73
N THR A 148 -23.19 13.27 -14.45
CA THR A 148 -23.13 14.60 -13.79
C THR A 148 -21.74 15.21 -13.77
N ARG A 149 -20.68 14.40 -13.86
CA ARG A 149 -19.29 14.89 -13.79
C ARG A 149 -18.46 14.50 -15.01
N LEU A 150 -18.64 13.31 -15.57
CA LEU A 150 -17.83 12.87 -16.72
C LEU A 150 -18.33 13.48 -18.03
N ASP A 151 -19.64 13.50 -18.26
CA ASP A 151 -20.20 14.00 -19.53
C ASP A 151 -19.84 15.47 -19.82
N PRO A 152 -19.83 16.40 -18.84
CA PRO A 152 -19.48 17.79 -19.07
C PRO A 152 -17.99 18.03 -19.36
N VAL A 153 -17.08 17.15 -18.93
CA VAL A 153 -15.64 17.36 -19.10
C VAL A 153 -15.16 16.85 -20.47
N PRO A 154 -14.19 17.52 -21.11
CA PRO A 154 -13.71 17.10 -22.43
C PRO A 154 -12.80 15.88 -22.36
N CYS A 155 -12.07 15.71 -21.25
CA CYS A 155 -11.16 14.60 -21.04
C CYS A 155 -11.05 14.22 -19.56
N ILE A 156 -10.43 13.07 -19.28
CA ILE A 156 -10.10 12.66 -17.91
C ILE A 156 -8.64 12.22 -17.77
N ASP A 157 -8.05 12.52 -16.63
CA ASP A 157 -6.67 12.10 -16.34
C ASP A 157 -6.64 10.65 -15.85
N LYS A 158 -7.56 10.27 -14.96
CA LYS A 158 -7.57 8.95 -14.35
C LYS A 158 -8.96 8.39 -14.14
N PHE A 159 -9.12 7.13 -14.52
CA PHE A 159 -10.32 6.33 -14.26
C PHE A 159 -9.95 5.06 -13.54
N ARG A 160 -10.48 4.88 -12.33
CA ARG A 160 -10.30 3.69 -11.52
C ARG A 160 -11.62 3.01 -11.25
N LEU A 161 -11.66 1.70 -11.49
CA LEU A 161 -12.82 0.86 -11.26
C LEU A 161 -12.41 -0.39 -10.48
N TYR A 162 -12.85 -0.48 -9.24
CA TYR A 162 -12.72 -1.66 -8.40
C TYR A 162 -14.09 -2.31 -8.20
N VAL A 163 -14.21 -3.57 -8.63
CA VAL A 163 -15.41 -4.39 -8.50
C VAL A 163 -15.04 -5.70 -7.80
N ASN A 164 -15.74 -6.03 -6.73
CA ASN A 164 -15.59 -7.27 -6.00
C ASN A 164 -16.75 -8.22 -6.32
N ASN A 165 -16.42 -9.48 -6.61
CA ASN A 165 -17.35 -10.53 -6.96
C ASN A 165 -18.23 -10.09 -8.13
N PHE A 166 -17.53 -9.86 -9.22
CA PHE A 166 -18.11 -9.63 -10.53
C PHE A 166 -19.31 -10.54 -10.79
N ASP A 167 -20.36 -9.95 -11.31
CA ASP A 167 -21.52 -10.68 -11.78
C ASP A 167 -21.77 -10.40 -13.26
N MET A 168 -22.29 -11.41 -13.94
CA MET A 168 -22.57 -11.37 -15.37
C MET A 168 -23.54 -10.25 -15.73
N ALA A 169 -24.49 -9.93 -14.84
CA ALA A 169 -25.41 -8.82 -14.98
C ALA A 169 -24.72 -7.43 -14.98
N LEU A 170 -23.56 -7.29 -14.33
CA LEU A 170 -22.78 -6.04 -14.32
C LEU A 170 -21.81 -5.92 -15.51
N ARG A 171 -21.57 -7.00 -16.26
CA ARG A 171 -20.60 -7.00 -17.37
C ARG A 171 -20.84 -5.87 -18.36
N ALA A 172 -22.04 -5.80 -18.91
CA ALA A 172 -22.40 -4.80 -19.92
C ALA A 172 -22.29 -3.37 -19.36
N ASN A 173 -22.69 -3.17 -18.10
CA ASN A 173 -22.54 -1.88 -17.43
C ASN A 173 -21.07 -1.50 -17.28
N MET A 174 -20.21 -2.42 -16.81
CA MET A 174 -18.78 -2.16 -16.67
C MET A 174 -18.11 -1.85 -18.01
N SER A 175 -18.41 -2.62 -19.05
CA SER A 175 -17.93 -2.33 -20.40
C SER A 175 -18.38 -0.93 -20.85
N GLY A 176 -19.64 -0.57 -20.62
CA GLY A 176 -20.16 0.77 -20.90
C GLY A 176 -19.42 1.87 -20.14
N TRP A 177 -19.18 1.70 -18.83
CA TRP A 177 -18.46 2.68 -18.00
C TRP A 177 -17.01 2.88 -18.46
N VAL A 178 -16.32 1.79 -18.82
CA VAL A 178 -14.97 1.86 -19.38
C VAL A 178 -15.00 2.55 -20.74
N CYS A 179 -15.97 2.24 -21.61
CA CYS A 179 -16.13 2.95 -22.89
C CYS A 179 -16.39 4.45 -22.70
N SER A 180 -17.17 4.86 -21.69
CA SER A 180 -17.35 6.28 -21.36
C SER A 180 -16.01 6.96 -21.01
N ALA A 181 -15.12 6.27 -20.29
CA ALA A 181 -13.78 6.77 -20.00
C ALA A 181 -12.92 6.89 -21.26
N LEU A 182 -13.01 5.92 -22.18
CA LEU A 182 -12.29 5.94 -23.46
C LEU A 182 -12.73 7.10 -24.35
N ILE A 183 -14.04 7.35 -24.45
CA ILE A 183 -14.60 8.50 -25.21
C ILE A 183 -14.06 9.83 -24.68
N LYS A 184 -13.75 9.90 -23.37
CA LYS A 184 -13.15 11.05 -22.71
C LYS A 184 -11.61 10.97 -22.65
N ASN A 185 -10.97 10.26 -23.59
CA ASN A 185 -9.52 10.24 -23.77
C ASN A 185 -8.73 9.99 -22.48
N VAL A 186 -9.15 9.01 -21.68
CA VAL A 186 -8.50 8.66 -20.41
C VAL A 186 -7.00 8.38 -20.57
N LYS A 187 -6.17 8.99 -19.70
CA LYS A 187 -4.72 8.78 -19.70
C LYS A 187 -4.28 7.63 -18.80
N GLU A 188 -4.83 7.54 -17.59
CA GLU A 188 -4.59 6.45 -16.65
C GLU A 188 -5.84 5.61 -16.43
N LEU A 189 -5.78 4.33 -16.79
CA LEU A 189 -6.88 3.39 -16.61
C LEU A 189 -6.47 2.29 -15.62
N ASP A 190 -7.21 2.17 -14.52
CA ASP A 190 -6.99 1.18 -13.46
C ASP A 190 -8.27 0.35 -13.23
N ILE A 191 -8.26 -0.90 -13.68
CA ILE A 191 -9.40 -1.81 -13.58
C ILE A 191 -9.01 -2.99 -12.71
N GLN A 192 -9.74 -3.17 -11.61
CA GLN A 192 -9.58 -4.30 -10.71
C GLN A 192 -10.89 -5.07 -10.57
N VAL A 193 -10.86 -6.34 -10.92
CA VAL A 193 -12.02 -7.24 -10.91
C VAL A 193 -11.68 -8.50 -10.12
N ASP A 194 -12.09 -8.53 -8.86
CA ASP A 194 -11.89 -9.71 -7.99
C ASP A 194 -13.06 -10.69 -8.18
N VAL A 195 -12.78 -11.94 -8.59
CA VAL A 195 -13.83 -12.93 -8.86
C VAL A 195 -13.43 -14.34 -8.48
N LYS A 196 -14.38 -15.09 -7.94
CA LYS A 196 -14.34 -16.56 -7.92
C LYS A 196 -14.94 -17.11 -9.21
N GLY A 197 -14.10 -17.34 -10.22
CA GLY A 197 -14.41 -18.17 -11.39
C GLY A 197 -15.25 -17.54 -12.51
N LYS A 198 -15.29 -16.21 -12.66
CA LYS A 198 -15.85 -15.55 -13.87
C LYS A 198 -14.85 -14.55 -14.43
N ASN A 199 -14.90 -14.38 -15.74
CA ASN A 199 -14.00 -13.51 -16.50
C ASN A 199 -14.70 -12.24 -16.99
N PHE A 200 -14.02 -11.10 -16.86
CA PHE A 200 -14.41 -9.84 -17.47
C PHE A 200 -13.60 -9.63 -18.76
N PRO A 201 -14.22 -9.69 -19.95
CA PRO A 201 -13.53 -9.34 -21.19
C PRO A 201 -13.26 -7.84 -21.21
N LEU A 202 -11.98 -7.47 -21.32
CA LEU A 202 -11.59 -6.08 -21.44
C LEU A 202 -12.13 -5.51 -22.76
N PRO A 203 -12.78 -4.33 -22.78
CA PRO A 203 -13.20 -3.72 -24.03
C PRO A 203 -12.02 -3.47 -24.96
N ASN A 204 -12.13 -3.89 -26.24
CA ASN A 204 -11.04 -3.80 -27.22
C ASN A 204 -10.46 -2.39 -27.38
N GLY A 205 -11.32 -1.36 -27.28
CA GLY A 205 -10.91 0.04 -27.36
C GLY A 205 -9.89 0.47 -26.29
N VAL A 206 -9.75 -0.29 -25.20
CA VAL A 206 -8.69 -0.07 -24.20
C VAL A 206 -7.32 -0.38 -24.81
N LEU A 207 -7.20 -1.49 -25.54
CA LEU A 207 -5.93 -1.98 -26.09
C LEU A 207 -5.54 -1.29 -27.40
N THR A 208 -6.42 -0.49 -27.98
CA THR A 208 -6.14 0.31 -29.19
C THR A 208 -6.13 1.82 -28.92
N SER A 209 -6.26 2.24 -27.66
CA SER A 209 -6.33 3.67 -27.32
C SER A 209 -4.95 4.32 -27.44
N PRO A 210 -4.81 5.40 -28.25
CA PRO A 210 -3.56 6.15 -28.34
C PRO A 210 -3.37 7.10 -27.15
N MET A 211 -4.37 7.29 -26.30
CA MET A 211 -4.33 8.27 -25.21
C MET A 211 -3.88 7.68 -23.88
N ILE A 212 -4.02 6.36 -23.70
CA ILE A 212 -3.67 5.69 -22.45
C ILE A 212 -2.14 5.61 -22.33
N THR A 213 -1.62 6.21 -21.25
CA THR A 213 -0.20 6.20 -20.89
C THR A 213 0.09 5.28 -19.70
N SER A 214 -0.92 4.97 -18.87
CA SER A 214 -0.82 4.02 -17.76
C SER A 214 -2.01 3.06 -17.77
N LEU A 215 -1.74 1.77 -17.93
CA LEU A 215 -2.74 0.70 -17.91
C LEU A 215 -2.46 -0.25 -16.73
N LYS A 216 -3.41 -0.34 -15.81
CA LYS A 216 -3.33 -1.19 -14.62
C LYS A 216 -4.54 -2.13 -14.61
N LEU A 217 -4.27 -3.42 -14.71
CA LEU A 217 -5.27 -4.47 -14.80
C LEU A 217 -5.03 -5.47 -13.67
N SER A 218 -6.06 -5.80 -12.90
CA SER A 218 -5.94 -6.73 -11.77
C SER A 218 -7.13 -7.69 -11.69
N GLY A 219 -6.84 -8.96 -11.49
CA GLY A 219 -7.83 -10.01 -11.27
C GLY A 219 -8.29 -10.70 -12.56
N SER A 220 -9.52 -11.20 -12.60
CA SER A 220 -10.03 -12.07 -13.67
C SER A 220 -10.42 -11.30 -14.94
N ILE A 221 -9.48 -10.55 -15.50
CA ILE A 221 -9.62 -9.78 -16.74
C ILE A 221 -9.05 -10.60 -17.90
N VAL A 222 -9.81 -10.71 -18.97
CA VAL A 222 -9.37 -11.35 -20.21
C VAL A 222 -8.87 -10.28 -21.17
N ILE A 223 -7.62 -10.43 -21.56
CA ILE A 223 -6.90 -9.55 -22.49
C ILE A 223 -6.73 -10.34 -23.80
N ASP A 224 -7.22 -9.79 -24.90
CA ASP A 224 -6.88 -10.25 -26.24
C ASP A 224 -5.65 -9.46 -26.70
N SER A 225 -4.46 -10.09 -26.67
CA SER A 225 -3.22 -9.39 -27.00
C SER A 225 -3.04 -9.13 -28.49
N SER A 226 -3.79 -9.84 -29.34
CA SER A 226 -3.66 -9.75 -30.81
C SER A 226 -4.07 -8.38 -31.37
N ILE A 227 -4.83 -7.59 -30.60
CA ILE A 227 -5.37 -6.28 -31.02
C ILE A 227 -4.61 -5.09 -30.42
N ILE A 228 -3.49 -5.32 -29.73
CA ILE A 228 -2.77 -4.26 -29.04
C ILE A 228 -2.20 -3.26 -30.05
N SER A 229 -2.52 -1.98 -29.84
CA SER A 229 -2.00 -0.84 -30.60
C SER A 229 -1.96 0.41 -29.70
N MET A 230 -1.14 0.37 -28.65
CA MET A 230 -1.04 1.45 -27.65
C MET A 230 0.31 2.17 -27.71
N SER A 231 0.51 2.99 -28.74
CA SER A 231 1.79 3.64 -29.03
C SER A 231 2.31 4.57 -27.93
N ASN A 232 1.43 5.12 -27.08
CA ASN A 232 1.79 6.04 -25.98
C ASN A 232 1.87 5.38 -24.59
N LEU A 233 1.70 4.06 -24.50
CA LEU A 233 1.71 3.36 -23.22
C LEU A 233 3.11 3.40 -22.59
N ARG A 234 3.21 3.93 -21.37
CA ARG A 234 4.45 4.06 -20.60
C ARG A 234 4.48 3.16 -19.37
N GLN A 235 3.33 2.85 -18.80
CA GLN A 235 3.23 2.00 -17.60
C GLN A 235 2.23 0.89 -17.86
N LEU A 236 2.68 -0.35 -17.69
CA LEU A 236 1.83 -1.53 -17.79
C LEU A 236 1.94 -2.32 -16.49
N SER A 237 0.84 -2.46 -15.78
CA SER A 237 0.74 -3.35 -14.62
C SER A 237 -0.36 -4.36 -14.83
N ILE A 238 -0.01 -5.64 -14.86
CA ILE A 238 -0.96 -6.75 -14.94
C ILE A 238 -0.79 -7.59 -13.68
N LYS A 239 -1.90 -7.80 -12.95
CA LYS A 239 -1.92 -8.55 -11.69
C LYS A 239 -2.97 -9.64 -11.71
N GLU A 240 -2.64 -10.79 -11.14
CA GLU A 240 -3.57 -11.93 -10.95
C GLU A 240 -4.25 -12.37 -12.26
N SER A 241 -3.52 -12.31 -13.38
CA SER A 241 -4.04 -12.63 -14.70
C SER A 241 -3.65 -14.04 -15.14
N SER A 242 -4.64 -14.78 -15.64
CA SER A 242 -4.44 -16.06 -16.33
C SER A 242 -4.46 -15.92 -17.85
N SER A 243 -4.77 -14.74 -18.40
CA SER A 243 -4.85 -14.53 -19.85
C SER A 243 -3.53 -14.09 -20.47
N ILE A 244 -2.61 -13.52 -19.69
CA ILE A 244 -1.33 -13.02 -20.21
C ILE A 244 -0.32 -14.17 -20.33
N THR A 245 0.06 -14.47 -21.57
CA THR A 245 1.07 -15.47 -21.95
C THR A 245 2.36 -14.77 -22.40
N ASN A 246 3.39 -15.56 -22.71
CA ASN A 246 4.65 -15.04 -23.24
C ASN A 246 4.44 -14.30 -24.58
N SER A 247 3.56 -14.81 -25.45
CA SER A 247 3.21 -14.14 -26.72
C SER A 247 2.50 -12.82 -26.46
N GLY A 248 1.60 -12.75 -25.48
CA GLY A 248 0.92 -11.51 -25.14
C GLY A 248 1.88 -10.42 -24.63
N ILE A 249 2.94 -10.80 -23.92
CA ILE A 249 4.00 -9.84 -23.55
C ILE A 249 4.79 -9.37 -24.78
N HIS A 250 5.11 -10.27 -25.72
CA HIS A 250 5.75 -9.91 -26.97
C HIS A 250 4.89 -8.96 -27.81
N ASP A 251 3.57 -9.14 -27.81
CA ASP A 251 2.62 -8.24 -28.48
C ASP A 251 2.65 -6.83 -27.86
N PHE A 252 2.69 -6.73 -26.53
CA PHE A 252 2.89 -5.45 -25.83
C PHE A 252 4.26 -4.84 -26.17
N GLU A 253 5.31 -5.63 -26.17
CA GLU A 253 6.65 -5.16 -26.52
C GLU A 253 6.70 -4.55 -27.93
N THR A 254 6.11 -5.24 -28.90
CA THR A 254 6.11 -4.82 -30.31
C THR A 254 5.24 -3.58 -30.55
N ASN A 255 4.07 -3.51 -29.91
CA ASN A 255 3.07 -2.48 -30.20
C ASN A 255 3.07 -1.30 -29.21
N CYS A 256 3.86 -1.38 -28.13
CA CYS A 256 3.97 -0.36 -27.09
C CYS A 256 5.44 -0.01 -26.79
N PRO A 257 6.20 0.57 -27.74
CA PRO A 257 7.65 0.77 -27.61
C PRO A 257 8.05 1.82 -26.56
N LEU A 258 7.10 2.57 -26.00
CA LEU A 258 7.34 3.61 -25.02
C LEU A 258 7.24 3.15 -23.56
N ILE A 259 7.06 1.85 -23.29
CA ILE A 259 6.96 1.31 -21.92
C ILE A 259 8.23 1.62 -21.12
N GLU A 260 8.05 2.26 -19.96
CA GLU A 260 9.08 2.61 -18.98
C GLU A 260 8.95 1.77 -17.68
N ASP A 261 7.74 1.32 -17.33
CA ASP A 261 7.44 0.57 -16.11
C ASP A 261 6.57 -0.65 -16.44
N LEU A 262 7.13 -1.84 -16.28
CA LEU A 262 6.46 -3.12 -16.51
C LEU A 262 6.33 -3.90 -15.20
N ARG A 263 5.11 -4.22 -14.79
CA ARG A 263 4.84 -4.96 -13.56
C ARG A 263 3.91 -6.14 -13.81
N LEU A 264 4.43 -7.33 -13.59
CA LEU A 264 3.71 -8.60 -13.77
C LEU A 264 3.64 -9.32 -12.42
N ILE A 265 2.44 -9.43 -11.86
CA ILE A 265 2.24 -9.95 -10.51
C ILE A 265 1.23 -11.09 -10.56
N ALA A 266 1.57 -12.27 -10.07
CA ALA A 266 0.72 -13.45 -10.08
C ALA A 266 0.13 -13.77 -11.48
N CYS A 267 0.94 -13.59 -12.53
CA CYS A 267 0.57 -13.96 -13.90
C CYS A 267 0.84 -15.46 -14.09
N THR A 268 -0.22 -16.28 -14.05
CA THR A 268 -0.08 -17.74 -13.93
C THR A 268 0.29 -18.44 -15.24
N SER A 269 0.02 -17.81 -16.37
CA SER A 269 0.25 -18.38 -17.71
C SER A 269 1.58 -17.93 -18.33
N LEU A 270 2.36 -17.14 -17.59
CA LEU A 270 3.68 -16.66 -18.01
C LEU A 270 4.76 -17.68 -17.58
N THR A 271 5.44 -18.28 -18.56
CA THR A 271 6.50 -19.27 -18.32
C THR A 271 7.90 -18.72 -18.59
N SER A 272 8.02 -17.67 -19.40
CA SER A 272 9.28 -16.97 -19.65
C SER A 272 9.03 -15.49 -19.93
N LEU A 273 10.02 -14.66 -19.64
CA LEU A 273 10.02 -13.25 -19.97
C LEU A 273 11.24 -12.92 -20.83
N PHE A 274 11.00 -12.63 -22.10
CA PHE A 274 12.00 -12.15 -23.05
C PHE A 274 11.62 -10.73 -23.46
N ILE A 275 12.52 -9.78 -23.23
CA ILE A 275 12.36 -8.38 -23.65
C ILE A 275 13.65 -7.96 -24.32
N SER A 276 13.58 -7.48 -25.55
CA SER A 276 14.75 -7.10 -26.36
C SER A 276 14.66 -5.68 -26.96
N SER A 277 13.45 -5.13 -27.10
CA SER A 277 13.18 -3.91 -27.87
C SER A 277 12.62 -2.74 -27.05
N LEU A 278 12.25 -2.94 -25.77
CA LEU A 278 11.79 -1.87 -24.88
C LEU A 278 12.95 -1.01 -24.35
N LEU A 279 13.54 -0.18 -25.21
CA LEU A 279 14.73 0.62 -24.89
C LEU A 279 14.51 1.72 -23.83
N LYS A 280 13.25 2.09 -23.57
CA LYS A 280 12.88 3.09 -22.54
C LYS A 280 12.56 2.47 -21.18
N LEU A 281 12.63 1.15 -21.06
CA LEU A 281 12.30 0.41 -19.85
C LEU A 281 13.25 0.79 -18.70
N LYS A 282 12.68 1.35 -17.63
CA LYS A 282 13.38 1.77 -16.41
C LYS A 282 13.12 0.84 -15.24
N ARG A 283 11.94 0.23 -15.20
CA ARG A 283 11.51 -0.62 -14.09
C ARG A 283 10.85 -1.90 -14.60
N VAL A 284 11.28 -3.01 -14.02
CA VAL A 284 10.62 -4.32 -14.18
C VAL A 284 10.35 -4.94 -12.82
N GLU A 285 9.11 -5.35 -12.59
CA GLU A 285 8.68 -6.13 -11.42
C GLU A 285 8.06 -7.46 -11.87
N LEU A 286 8.57 -8.57 -11.36
CA LEU A 286 7.97 -9.90 -11.49
C LEU A 286 7.73 -10.49 -10.11
N HIS A 287 6.47 -10.81 -9.78
CA HIS A 287 6.11 -11.38 -8.49
C HIS A 287 5.21 -12.58 -8.63
N LYS A 288 5.50 -13.69 -7.95
CA LYS A 288 4.61 -14.85 -7.83
C LYS A 288 4.09 -15.39 -9.18
N CYS A 289 4.84 -15.19 -10.27
CA CYS A 289 4.57 -15.83 -11.55
C CYS A 289 5.00 -17.31 -11.48
N VAL A 290 4.50 -18.14 -12.39
CA VAL A 290 4.77 -19.59 -12.35
C VAL A 290 6.24 -19.85 -12.73
N ASN A 291 6.95 -20.58 -11.87
CA ASN A 291 8.35 -21.01 -12.06
C ASN A 291 8.40 -22.47 -12.59
N PRO A 292 9.47 -22.96 -13.24
CA PRO A 292 10.71 -22.25 -13.54
C PRO A 292 10.51 -21.19 -14.62
N ILE A 293 10.98 -19.97 -14.36
CA ILE A 293 10.90 -18.84 -15.29
C ILE A 293 12.30 -18.50 -15.78
N VAL A 294 12.42 -18.37 -17.10
CA VAL A 294 13.61 -17.80 -17.75
C VAL A 294 13.34 -16.34 -18.01
N ILE A 295 14.21 -15.47 -17.50
CA ILE A 295 14.12 -14.02 -17.64
C ILE A 295 15.35 -13.55 -18.41
N SER A 296 15.14 -12.96 -19.57
CA SER A 296 16.18 -12.28 -20.34
C SER A 296 15.67 -10.92 -20.78
N ILE A 297 16.30 -9.85 -20.29
CA ILE A 297 15.89 -8.47 -20.53
C ILE A 297 17.10 -7.71 -21.08
N VAL A 298 16.93 -7.12 -22.27
CA VAL A 298 17.83 -6.12 -22.82
C VAL A 298 17.24 -4.75 -22.49
N GLY A 299 17.87 -4.02 -21.57
CA GLY A 299 17.32 -2.78 -21.03
C GLY A 299 18.40 -1.75 -20.72
N PRO A 300 18.87 -0.96 -21.70
CA PRO A 300 19.97 -0.01 -21.49
C PRO A 300 19.64 1.09 -20.46
N ARG A 301 18.36 1.37 -20.22
CA ARG A 301 17.88 2.36 -19.25
C ARG A 301 17.29 1.72 -18.00
N LEU A 302 17.44 0.40 -17.81
CA LEU A 302 16.87 -0.32 -16.68
C LEU A 302 17.57 0.14 -15.38
N GLU A 303 16.82 0.79 -14.51
CA GLU A 303 17.29 1.31 -13.22
C GLU A 303 16.86 0.43 -12.05
N THR A 304 15.70 -0.22 -12.17
CA THR A 304 15.13 -1.06 -11.11
C THR A 304 14.65 -2.40 -11.62
N PHE A 305 15.13 -3.47 -10.99
CA PHE A 305 14.68 -4.83 -11.23
C PHE A 305 14.25 -5.49 -9.91
N LEU A 306 13.02 -6.01 -9.89
CA LEU A 306 12.47 -6.74 -8.76
C LEU A 306 11.98 -8.11 -9.26
N TYR A 307 12.54 -9.17 -8.70
CA TYR A 307 12.07 -10.54 -8.88
C TYR A 307 11.64 -11.15 -7.54
N HIS A 308 10.45 -11.75 -7.51
CA HIS A 308 9.94 -12.53 -6.40
C HIS A 308 9.42 -13.87 -6.92
N GLY A 309 10.24 -14.90 -6.76
CA GLY A 309 9.95 -16.28 -7.17
C GLY A 309 9.37 -17.16 -6.06
N ASP A 310 9.26 -18.44 -6.37
CA ASP A 310 8.96 -19.54 -5.45
C ASP A 310 10.27 -20.21 -4.99
N LYS A 311 10.42 -20.43 -3.67
CA LYS A 311 11.63 -20.98 -3.03
C LYS A 311 12.04 -22.35 -3.59
N ASN A 312 11.08 -23.11 -4.12
CA ASN A 312 11.30 -24.49 -4.56
C ASN A 312 11.57 -24.64 -6.06
N ARG A 313 11.64 -23.55 -6.83
CA ARG A 313 11.69 -23.64 -8.29
C ARG A 313 12.80 -22.77 -8.87
N ALA A 314 13.56 -23.35 -9.79
CA ALA A 314 14.72 -22.69 -10.38
C ALA A 314 14.35 -21.42 -11.17
N CYS A 315 15.22 -20.41 -11.13
CA CYS A 315 15.12 -19.22 -11.97
C CYS A 315 16.45 -18.93 -12.68
N LYS A 316 16.38 -18.49 -13.94
CA LYS A 316 17.55 -17.99 -14.69
C LYS A 316 17.28 -16.54 -15.09
N ILE A 317 18.12 -15.63 -14.60
CA ILE A 317 17.96 -14.19 -14.80
C ILE A 317 19.17 -13.67 -15.57
N ASN A 318 18.91 -12.99 -16.68
CA ASN A 318 19.91 -12.28 -17.47
C ASN A 318 19.40 -10.87 -17.79
N LEU A 319 20.10 -9.83 -17.31
CA LEU A 319 19.78 -8.43 -17.59
C LEU A 319 20.89 -7.85 -18.47
N SER A 320 20.93 -8.24 -19.74
CA SER A 320 21.99 -7.80 -20.65
C SER A 320 21.85 -6.32 -21.00
N GLY A 321 22.99 -5.64 -21.16
CA GLY A 321 23.03 -4.20 -21.46
C GLY A 321 22.48 -3.28 -20.34
N SER A 322 22.08 -3.82 -19.19
CA SER A 322 21.44 -3.06 -18.09
C SER A 322 22.46 -2.44 -17.13
N SER A 323 23.47 -1.74 -17.65
CA SER A 323 24.56 -1.16 -16.85
C SER A 323 24.11 -0.05 -15.91
N ASN A 324 22.95 0.56 -16.14
CA ASN A 324 22.36 1.62 -15.32
C ASN A 324 21.55 1.10 -14.11
N LEU A 325 21.60 -0.20 -13.82
CA LEU A 325 20.83 -0.81 -12.74
C LEU A 325 21.29 -0.27 -11.37
N ARG A 326 20.37 0.38 -10.64
CA ARG A 326 20.61 0.97 -9.31
C ARG A 326 19.94 0.19 -8.19
N ASN A 327 18.76 -0.36 -8.46
CA ASN A 327 17.95 -1.05 -7.46
C ASN A 327 17.71 -2.50 -7.88
N LEU A 328 18.25 -3.42 -7.11
CA LEU A 328 18.09 -4.85 -7.33
C LEU A 328 17.41 -5.49 -6.12
N THR A 329 16.31 -6.18 -6.36
CA THR A 329 15.60 -6.96 -5.34
C THR A 329 15.34 -8.35 -5.87
N LEU A 330 15.89 -9.35 -5.18
CA LEU A 330 15.73 -10.76 -5.51
C LEU A 330 15.13 -11.47 -4.29
N ARG A 331 13.92 -12.01 -4.47
CA ARG A 331 13.24 -12.81 -3.46
C ARG A 331 13.04 -14.25 -3.95
N SER A 332 13.40 -15.21 -3.09
CA SER A 332 13.32 -16.64 -3.38
C SER A 332 14.11 -17.02 -4.65
N CYS A 333 15.22 -16.34 -4.89
CA CYS A 333 16.08 -16.63 -6.02
C CYS A 333 16.93 -17.86 -5.71
N THR A 334 16.96 -18.83 -6.63
CA THR A 334 17.65 -20.11 -6.44
C THR A 334 19.08 -20.11 -7.00
N MET A 335 19.60 -18.96 -7.42
CA MET A 335 20.99 -18.84 -7.91
C MET A 335 21.98 -19.29 -6.83
N SER A 336 23.04 -20.00 -7.23
CA SER A 336 24.14 -20.34 -6.33
C SER A 336 24.99 -19.10 -6.03
N GLY A 337 25.80 -19.16 -4.97
CA GLY A 337 26.70 -18.06 -4.57
C GLY A 337 27.64 -17.60 -5.69
N MET A 338 28.30 -18.54 -6.40
CA MET A 338 29.21 -18.20 -7.51
C MET A 338 28.47 -17.48 -8.66
N VAL A 339 27.32 -18.02 -9.07
CA VAL A 339 26.51 -17.42 -10.15
C VAL A 339 25.98 -16.04 -9.74
N PHE A 340 25.66 -15.86 -8.46
CA PHE A 340 25.24 -14.56 -7.92
C PHE A 340 26.39 -13.55 -7.92
N HIS A 341 27.60 -13.95 -7.54
CA HIS A 341 28.77 -13.09 -7.56
C HIS A 341 29.06 -12.58 -8.99
N ASP A 342 29.11 -13.49 -9.97
CA ASP A 342 29.31 -13.14 -11.39
C ASP A 342 28.17 -12.29 -11.96
N PHE A 343 26.96 -12.46 -11.42
CA PHE A 343 25.81 -11.64 -11.79
C PHE A 343 25.95 -10.21 -11.27
N ILE A 344 26.27 -10.02 -9.99
CA ILE A 344 26.41 -8.69 -9.37
C ILE A 344 27.58 -7.91 -9.97
N ALA A 345 28.69 -8.58 -10.29
CA ALA A 345 29.86 -7.95 -10.91
C ALA A 345 29.54 -7.21 -12.22
N LYS A 346 28.47 -7.59 -12.93
CA LYS A 346 28.01 -6.94 -14.16
C LYS A 346 27.30 -5.60 -13.93
N TYR A 347 26.94 -5.27 -12.69
CA TYR A 347 26.11 -4.12 -12.34
C TYR A 347 26.78 -3.27 -11.23
N PRO A 348 27.89 -2.57 -11.53
CA PRO A 348 28.67 -1.85 -10.52
C PRO A 348 27.98 -0.61 -9.95
N LEU A 349 26.90 -0.12 -10.58
CA LEU A 349 26.17 1.08 -10.18
C LEU A 349 25.04 0.82 -9.15
N ILE A 350 24.92 -0.40 -8.63
CA ILE A 350 23.88 -0.75 -7.65
C ILE A 350 24.03 0.12 -6.38
N GLU A 351 22.97 0.86 -6.06
CA GLU A 351 22.84 1.67 -4.85
C GLU A 351 22.02 0.94 -3.77
N LYS A 352 21.06 0.09 -4.17
CA LYS A 352 20.23 -0.72 -3.28
C LYS A 352 20.24 -2.19 -3.71
N LEU A 353 20.69 -3.06 -2.81
CA LEU A 353 20.65 -4.52 -2.97
C LEU A 353 19.77 -5.15 -1.88
N GLU A 354 18.82 -5.96 -2.30
CA GLU A 354 17.90 -6.66 -1.40
C GLU A 354 17.76 -8.13 -1.80
N LEU A 355 18.23 -9.03 -0.93
CA LEU A 355 18.09 -10.47 -1.05
C LEU A 355 17.14 -10.96 0.04
N GLN A 356 16.06 -11.63 -0.36
CA GLN A 356 15.09 -12.19 0.56
C GLN A 356 14.88 -13.68 0.28
N GLU A 357 14.96 -14.54 1.28
CA GLU A 357 14.63 -15.96 1.15
C GLU A 357 15.47 -16.69 0.06
N CYS A 358 16.67 -16.20 -0.25
CA CYS A 358 17.58 -16.79 -1.25
C CYS A 358 18.37 -17.94 -0.63
N GLY A 359 17.79 -19.14 -0.63
CA GLY A 359 18.30 -20.30 0.12
C GLY A 359 19.55 -21.00 -0.44
N ASN A 360 20.07 -20.61 -1.60
CA ASN A 360 21.24 -21.26 -2.23
C ASN A 360 22.52 -20.41 -2.17
N ILE A 361 22.46 -19.21 -1.60
CA ILE A 361 23.60 -18.31 -1.48
C ILE A 361 24.27 -18.58 -0.13
N GLU A 362 25.48 -19.15 -0.17
CA GLU A 362 26.27 -19.45 1.03
C GLU A 362 27.23 -18.33 1.43
N ARG A 363 27.73 -17.61 0.42
CA ARG A 363 28.69 -16.53 0.57
C ARG A 363 28.28 -15.32 -0.27
N VAL A 364 28.44 -14.14 0.30
CA VAL A 364 28.19 -12.85 -0.36
C VAL A 364 29.41 -11.97 -0.16
N ASP A 365 30.15 -11.71 -1.24
CA ASP A 365 31.21 -10.71 -1.27
C ASP A 365 30.72 -9.49 -2.03
N LEU A 366 30.72 -8.32 -1.39
CA LEU A 366 30.25 -7.06 -1.96
C LEU A 366 31.33 -6.00 -1.86
N PHE A 367 31.91 -5.64 -3.00
CA PHE A 367 32.86 -4.55 -3.14
C PHE A 367 32.18 -3.44 -3.96
N SER A 368 31.79 -2.35 -3.32
CA SER A 368 31.05 -1.28 -4.00
C SER A 368 31.19 0.07 -3.32
N GLU A 369 31.64 1.07 -4.09
CA GLU A 369 31.63 2.47 -3.65
C GLU A 369 30.24 3.12 -3.76
N ARG A 370 29.29 2.50 -4.45
CA ARG A 370 27.96 3.08 -4.72
C ARG A 370 26.87 2.51 -3.83
N LEU A 371 27.08 1.33 -3.23
CA LEU A 371 26.08 0.67 -2.41
C LEU A 371 25.75 1.52 -1.18
N ARG A 372 24.46 1.89 -1.06
CA ARG A 372 23.92 2.74 -0.01
C ARG A 372 23.04 1.96 0.96
N SER A 373 22.31 0.97 0.46
CA SER A 373 21.42 0.13 1.26
C SER A 373 21.58 -1.35 0.92
N LEU A 374 21.80 -2.17 1.95
CA LEU A 374 21.89 -3.62 1.85
C LEU A 374 20.85 -4.27 2.75
N SER A 375 20.09 -5.22 2.20
CA SER A 375 19.10 -6.01 2.95
C SER A 375 19.26 -7.49 2.64
N LEU A 376 19.51 -8.30 3.67
CA LEU A 376 19.72 -9.74 3.61
C LEU A 376 18.74 -10.41 4.58
N VAL A 377 17.62 -10.92 4.06
CA VAL A 377 16.49 -11.38 4.89
C VAL A 377 16.22 -12.85 4.65
N GLN A 378 16.33 -13.67 5.69
CA GLN A 378 15.99 -15.10 5.68
C GLN A 378 16.74 -15.91 4.60
N CYS A 379 18.00 -15.58 4.34
CA CYS A 379 18.89 -16.40 3.49
C CYS A 379 19.46 -17.56 4.32
N GLU A 380 18.75 -18.68 4.37
CA GLU A 380 18.98 -19.75 5.36
C GLU A 380 20.36 -20.42 5.29
N LYS A 381 20.96 -20.55 4.10
CA LYS A 381 22.30 -21.14 3.93
C LYS A 381 23.44 -20.13 3.98
N LEU A 382 23.17 -18.84 4.20
CA LEU A 382 24.18 -17.80 4.21
C LEU A 382 25.09 -17.94 5.43
N LYS A 383 26.36 -18.26 5.19
CA LYS A 383 27.39 -18.49 6.22
C LYS A 383 28.37 -17.34 6.32
N GLU A 384 28.72 -16.73 5.19
CA GLU A 384 29.77 -15.71 5.11
C GLU A 384 29.32 -14.49 4.30
N VAL A 385 29.53 -13.30 4.85
CA VAL A 385 29.26 -12.01 4.22
C VAL A 385 30.48 -11.13 4.41
N ASN A 386 31.09 -10.73 3.30
CA ASN A 386 32.18 -9.77 3.25
C ASN A 386 31.71 -8.51 2.53
N ILE A 387 31.85 -7.36 3.19
CA ILE A 387 31.37 -6.08 2.66
C ILE A 387 32.50 -5.07 2.71
N ASP A 388 32.85 -4.52 1.56
CA ASP A 388 33.62 -3.29 1.43
C ASP A 388 32.76 -2.25 0.71
N ALA A 389 32.08 -1.43 1.51
CA ALA A 389 31.11 -0.46 1.01
C ALA A 389 31.11 0.79 1.89
N LEU A 390 32.02 1.72 1.58
CA LEU A 390 32.22 2.95 2.36
C LEU A 390 31.00 3.86 2.42
N ASN A 391 30.13 3.83 1.40
CA ASN A 391 28.93 4.67 1.32
C ASN A 391 27.64 3.96 1.81
N LEU A 392 27.76 2.76 2.39
CA LEU A 392 26.63 2.02 2.93
C LEU A 392 26.08 2.76 4.16
N TYR A 393 24.87 3.31 4.09
CA TYR A 393 24.24 4.02 5.21
C TYR A 393 23.28 3.13 6.02
N ASN A 394 22.67 2.12 5.37
CA ASN A 394 21.65 1.27 5.96
C ASN A 394 21.92 -0.22 5.68
N LEU A 395 21.91 -1.02 6.75
CA LEU A 395 22.06 -2.48 6.70
C LEU A 395 20.89 -3.16 7.40
N VAL A 396 20.22 -4.09 6.72
CA VAL A 396 19.17 -4.93 7.31
C VAL A 396 19.57 -6.39 7.17
N PHE A 397 19.56 -7.12 8.28
CA PHE A 397 19.84 -8.55 8.30
C PHE A 397 18.75 -9.31 9.07
N THR A 398 18.34 -10.46 8.55
CA THR A 398 17.51 -11.41 9.27
C THR A 398 18.00 -12.83 9.01
N GLY A 399 18.28 -13.61 10.04
CA GLY A 399 18.83 -14.96 9.90
C GLY A 399 18.88 -15.74 11.21
N HIS A 400 19.59 -16.86 11.24
CA HIS A 400 19.78 -17.65 12.47
C HIS A 400 21.12 -17.35 13.15
N ASN A 401 22.17 -17.12 12.36
CA ASN A 401 23.52 -16.85 12.83
C ASN A 401 24.03 -15.55 12.19
N MET A 402 25.04 -14.92 12.79
CA MET A 402 25.68 -13.72 12.25
C MET A 402 26.71 -14.11 11.18
N PRO A 403 26.52 -13.76 9.89
CA PRO A 403 27.40 -14.24 8.81
C PRO A 403 28.53 -13.26 8.46
N PHE A 404 28.61 -12.10 9.11
CA PHE A 404 29.53 -11.03 8.71
C PHE A 404 30.97 -11.32 9.18
N ALA A 405 31.83 -11.76 8.26
CA ALA A 405 33.21 -12.11 8.55
C ALA A 405 34.14 -10.89 8.44
N SER A 406 34.02 -10.10 7.36
CA SER A 406 34.76 -8.86 7.14
C SER A 406 33.81 -7.73 6.72
N VAL A 407 33.85 -6.59 7.42
CA VAL A 407 32.96 -5.46 7.15
C VAL A 407 33.72 -4.15 7.22
N ASN A 408 33.84 -3.48 6.09
CA ASN A 408 34.33 -2.12 5.95
C ASN A 408 33.17 -1.21 5.52
N VAL A 409 32.47 -0.64 6.49
CA VAL A 409 31.24 0.15 6.30
C VAL A 409 31.31 1.47 7.05
N VAL A 410 32.34 2.26 6.76
CA VAL A 410 32.56 3.55 7.44
C VAL A 410 31.33 4.46 7.34
N GLY A 411 30.58 4.46 6.22
CA GLY A 411 29.39 5.30 6.06
C GLY A 411 28.15 4.89 6.87
N LEU A 412 28.19 3.77 7.61
CA LEU A 412 27.01 3.19 8.23
C LEU A 412 26.40 4.11 9.29
N ARG A 413 25.07 4.26 9.25
CA ARG A 413 24.29 5.07 10.21
C ARG A 413 23.24 4.26 10.93
N GLU A 414 22.72 3.24 10.26
CA GLU A 414 21.64 2.40 10.75
C GLU A 414 21.91 0.93 10.38
N ALA A 415 21.80 0.05 11.35
CA ALA A 415 21.82 -1.38 11.11
C ALA A 415 20.78 -2.11 11.94
N LYS A 416 19.95 -2.93 11.29
CA LYS A 416 18.89 -3.69 11.94
C LYS A 416 19.14 -5.18 11.76
N PHE A 417 19.15 -5.90 12.87
CA PHE A 417 19.36 -7.34 12.87
C PHE A 417 18.18 -8.04 13.56
N SER A 418 17.69 -9.11 12.94
CA SER A 418 16.65 -9.97 13.51
C SER A 418 17.10 -11.41 13.44
N PHE A 419 17.18 -12.08 14.59
CA PHE A 419 17.52 -13.48 14.68
C PHE A 419 16.26 -14.32 14.90
N GLY A 420 16.14 -15.42 14.16
CA GLY A 420 15.06 -16.39 14.35
C GLY A 420 15.08 -16.98 15.77
N PRO A 421 13.99 -17.61 16.24
CA PRO A 421 13.98 -18.28 17.53
C PRO A 421 15.11 -19.31 17.57
N VAL A 422 15.95 -19.20 18.59
CA VAL A 422 17.04 -20.15 18.82
C VAL A 422 16.41 -21.53 19.03
N THR A 423 16.77 -22.52 18.22
CA THR A 423 16.32 -23.90 18.42
C THR A 423 16.71 -24.33 19.84
N ARG A 424 15.84 -25.09 20.53
CA ARG A 424 15.94 -25.44 21.96
C ARG A 424 17.27 -26.06 22.41
N THR A 425 18.14 -26.44 21.48
CA THR A 425 19.41 -27.14 21.74
C THR A 425 20.64 -26.24 21.82
N ASN A 426 20.58 -24.95 21.48
CA ASN A 426 21.75 -24.08 21.58
C ASN A 426 21.47 -22.87 22.48
N LYS A 427 22.05 -22.85 23.68
CA LYS A 427 22.23 -21.60 24.43
C LYS A 427 23.22 -20.75 23.62
N CYS A 428 22.76 -19.90 22.72
CA CYS A 428 23.65 -18.95 22.06
C CYS A 428 23.96 -17.85 23.08
N LEU A 429 25.08 -17.98 23.79
CA LEU A 429 25.76 -16.85 24.39
C LEU A 429 26.18 -15.95 23.22
N ILE A 430 25.31 -15.03 22.85
CA ILE A 430 25.65 -14.02 21.87
C ILE A 430 26.62 -13.07 22.57
N GLU A 431 27.91 -13.24 22.32
CA GLU A 431 28.89 -12.24 22.67
C GLU A 431 28.71 -11.05 21.72
N TYR A 432 27.81 -10.15 22.08
CA TYR A 432 27.56 -8.89 21.36
C TYR A 432 28.84 -8.11 21.02
N PRO A 433 29.90 -8.10 21.86
CA PRO A 433 31.19 -7.50 21.48
C PRO A 433 31.82 -8.13 20.22
N GLN A 434 31.66 -9.44 20.00
CA GLN A 434 32.15 -10.10 18.79
C GLN A 434 31.29 -9.77 17.57
N LEU A 435 29.97 -9.66 17.74
CA LEU A 435 29.04 -9.32 16.67
C LEU A 435 29.32 -7.94 16.04
N PHE A 436 29.77 -7.00 16.87
CA PHE A 436 29.99 -5.62 16.45
C PHE A 436 31.46 -5.25 16.28
N ARG A 437 32.39 -6.20 16.44
CA ARG A 437 33.83 -5.97 16.28
C ARG A 437 34.18 -5.36 14.92
N ASN A 438 33.41 -5.71 13.90
CA ASN A 438 33.62 -5.26 12.52
C ASN A 438 32.92 -3.92 12.21
N PHE A 439 32.23 -3.30 13.17
CA PHE A 439 31.53 -2.03 12.98
C PHE A 439 32.27 -0.90 13.70
N ASP A 440 32.37 0.25 13.05
CA ASP A 440 32.96 1.45 13.65
C ASP A 440 32.00 2.04 14.71
N LEU A 441 32.15 1.59 15.95
CA LEU A 441 31.36 2.03 17.10
C LEU A 441 31.69 3.45 17.58
N SER A 442 32.73 4.09 17.04
CA SER A 442 33.14 5.45 17.44
C SER A 442 32.11 6.53 17.05
N LYS A 443 31.13 6.19 16.19
CA LYS A 443 30.11 7.10 15.67
C LYS A 443 28.95 7.39 16.61
N GLY A 444 29.12 7.10 17.91
CA GLY A 444 28.08 7.34 18.92
C GLY A 444 26.82 6.53 18.69
N PHE A 445 26.95 5.32 18.14
CA PHE A 445 25.85 4.38 17.95
C PHE A 445 25.17 4.06 19.29
N LYS A 446 23.85 3.88 19.27
CA LYS A 446 23.04 3.34 20.37
C LYS A 446 22.66 1.93 19.99
N LEU A 447 22.76 0.99 20.92
CA LEU A 447 22.31 -0.38 20.72
C LEU A 447 20.94 -0.56 21.36
N ILE A 448 19.94 -0.90 20.55
CA ILE A 448 18.58 -1.17 21.00
C ILE A 448 18.33 -2.66 20.84
N VAL A 449 18.12 -3.38 21.93
CA VAL A 449 17.85 -4.82 21.94
C VAL A 449 16.44 -5.05 22.45
N TYR A 450 15.61 -5.81 21.74
CA TYR A 450 14.20 -5.94 22.12
C TYR A 450 13.57 -7.28 21.72
N SER A 451 12.58 -7.66 22.53
CA SER A 451 11.62 -8.75 22.29
C SER A 451 10.23 -8.16 22.15
N ASN A 452 9.17 -8.98 22.10
CA ASN A 452 7.81 -8.46 22.16
C ASN A 452 7.44 -7.90 23.55
N GLN A 453 8.20 -8.21 24.61
CA GLN A 453 7.86 -7.84 25.98
C GLN A 453 8.80 -6.83 26.62
N SER A 454 10.08 -6.85 26.26
CA SER A 454 11.09 -6.02 26.89
C SER A 454 12.01 -5.38 25.85
N MET A 455 12.52 -4.19 26.16
CA MET A 455 13.51 -3.47 25.37
C MET A 455 14.61 -2.95 26.28
N LYS A 456 15.86 -3.08 25.85
CA LYS A 456 17.04 -2.48 26.48
C LYS A 456 17.70 -1.54 25.47
N ILE A 457 18.01 -0.32 25.89
CA ILE A 457 18.70 0.67 25.06
C ILE A 457 20.00 1.03 25.77
N TYR A 458 21.12 0.71 25.12
CA TYR A 458 22.45 1.03 25.60
C TYR A 458 22.91 2.33 24.93
N GLU A 459 23.35 3.29 25.74
CA GLU A 459 23.92 4.55 25.24
C GLU A 459 25.16 4.28 24.37
N GLU A 460 26.02 3.37 24.83
CA GLU A 460 27.20 2.90 24.12
C GLU A 460 27.12 1.38 23.92
N PRO A 461 27.34 0.83 22.70
CA PRO A 461 27.15 -0.60 22.43
C PRO A 461 28.14 -1.49 23.18
N LYS A 462 29.29 -0.93 23.55
CA LYS A 462 30.33 -1.63 24.32
C LYS A 462 29.79 -2.10 25.68
N ASP A 463 28.88 -1.37 26.30
CA ASP A 463 28.31 -1.69 27.62
C ASP A 463 27.51 -3.01 27.65
N ALA A 464 27.21 -3.60 26.49
CA ALA A 464 26.51 -4.88 26.35
C ALA A 464 27.41 -6.12 26.58
N TYR A 465 28.36 -6.07 27.52
CA TYR A 465 29.43 -7.07 27.69
C TYR A 465 28.95 -8.50 28.05
N LYS A 466 27.74 -8.68 28.61
CA LYS A 466 27.17 -9.99 28.96
C LYS A 466 25.64 -9.97 28.89
N VAL A 467 25.08 -10.07 27.69
CA VAL A 467 23.63 -10.18 27.52
C VAL A 467 23.26 -11.67 27.46
N GLN A 468 22.87 -12.24 28.61
CA GLN A 468 22.18 -13.53 28.66
C GLN A 468 20.69 -13.30 28.39
N ASP A 469 20.33 -12.82 27.21
CA ASP A 469 18.93 -12.58 26.90
C ASP A 469 18.51 -13.24 25.59
N PHE A 470 17.30 -13.80 25.61
CA PHE A 470 16.63 -14.46 24.48
C PHE A 470 16.06 -13.44 23.48
N PHE A 471 16.76 -12.33 23.22
CA PHE A 471 16.25 -11.29 22.35
C PHE A 471 16.36 -11.70 20.87
N SER A 472 15.24 -11.60 20.16
CA SER A 472 15.17 -11.94 18.74
C SER A 472 15.53 -10.77 17.81
N LYS A 473 15.64 -9.54 18.32
CA LYS A 473 15.86 -8.34 17.49
C LYS A 473 16.78 -7.34 18.16
N PHE A 474 17.67 -6.73 17.38
CA PHE A 474 18.40 -5.55 17.81
C PHE A 474 18.68 -4.58 16.66
N GLU A 475 18.87 -3.31 17.00
CA GLU A 475 19.08 -2.21 16.08
C GLU A 475 20.22 -1.33 16.58
N LEU A 476 21.16 -1.01 15.70
CA LEU A 476 22.19 0.00 15.90
C LEU A 476 21.75 1.27 15.18
N THR A 477 21.77 2.39 15.89
CA THR A 477 21.52 3.70 15.26
C THR A 477 22.37 4.80 15.87
N ALA A 478 22.96 5.65 15.02
CA ALA A 478 23.66 6.85 15.46
C ALA A 478 22.69 8.03 15.77
N SER A 479 21.38 7.86 15.56
CA SER A 479 20.40 8.94 15.65
C SER A 479 19.44 8.76 16.84
N LEU A 480 19.38 9.76 17.73
CA LEU A 480 18.41 9.79 18.83
C LEU A 480 16.95 9.90 18.35
N THR A 481 16.71 10.51 17.20
CA THR A 481 15.35 10.55 16.63
C THR A 481 14.90 9.16 16.17
N ASN A 482 15.84 8.32 15.70
CA ASN A 482 15.55 6.93 15.41
C ASN A 482 15.31 6.10 16.67
N VAL A 483 16.04 6.35 17.76
CA VAL A 483 15.73 5.71 19.06
C VAL A 483 14.26 5.96 19.43
N SER A 484 13.79 7.21 19.34
CA SER A 484 12.37 7.55 19.58
C SER A 484 11.42 6.79 18.66
N ARG A 485 11.74 6.72 17.36
CA ARG A 485 10.95 6.01 16.35
C ARG A 485 10.85 4.52 16.67
N VAL A 486 11.95 3.89 17.10
CA VAL A 486 11.99 2.48 17.47
C VAL A 486 11.15 2.22 18.71
N VAL A 487 11.26 3.07 19.75
CA VAL A 487 10.43 2.98 20.95
C VAL A 487 8.94 3.13 20.62
N ASP A 488 8.55 4.14 19.83
CA ASP A 488 7.14 4.36 19.45
C ASP A 488 6.58 3.18 18.63
N ASN A 489 7.34 2.69 17.65
CA ASN A 489 6.94 1.54 16.83
C ASN A 489 6.81 0.28 17.68
N TRP A 490 7.74 0.05 18.59
CA TRP A 490 7.71 -1.12 19.46
C TRP A 490 6.51 -1.13 20.42
N LEU A 491 6.21 0.01 21.06
CA LEU A 491 5.03 0.18 21.91
C LEU A 491 3.73 -0.01 21.12
N ARG A 492 3.71 0.45 19.86
CA ARG A 492 2.59 0.30 18.93
C ARG A 492 2.35 -1.14 18.51
N GLU A 493 3.40 -1.88 18.17
CA GLU A 493 3.31 -3.22 17.60
C GLU A 493 3.17 -4.30 18.68
N SER A 494 3.87 -4.14 19.80
CA SER A 494 4.07 -5.22 20.77
C SER A 494 3.34 -5.01 22.11
N HIS A 495 2.87 -3.80 22.41
CA HIS A 495 2.44 -3.41 23.77
C HIS A 495 3.43 -3.88 24.84
N GLY A 496 4.71 -3.56 24.61
CA GLY A 496 5.80 -4.02 25.45
C GLY A 496 5.63 -3.62 26.92
N ARG A 497 6.18 -4.43 27.82
CA ARG A 497 6.03 -4.30 29.28
C ARG A 497 7.11 -3.45 29.90
N THR A 498 8.36 -3.56 29.43
CA THR A 498 9.50 -2.91 30.11
C THR A 498 10.48 -2.28 29.12
N ILE A 499 10.96 -1.07 29.42
CA ILE A 499 12.10 -0.44 28.74
C ILE A 499 13.18 -0.16 29.78
N ALA A 500 14.41 -0.62 29.54
CA ALA A 500 15.57 -0.26 30.37
C ALA A 500 16.56 0.55 29.53
N LEU A 501 17.01 1.69 30.05
CA LEU A 501 18.11 2.47 29.50
C LEU A 501 19.36 2.19 30.31
N ILE A 502 20.43 1.76 29.66
CA ILE A 502 21.70 1.36 30.27
C ILE A 502 22.74 2.45 30.02
N SER A 503 23.38 2.91 31.09
CA SER A 503 24.32 4.04 31.08
C SER A 503 23.81 5.30 30.36
N PRO A 504 22.54 5.72 30.54
CA PRO A 504 21.94 6.69 29.64
C PRO A 504 22.48 8.10 29.83
N SER A 505 22.74 8.78 28.73
CA SER A 505 22.96 10.23 28.73
C SER A 505 21.69 11.00 29.12
N THR A 506 21.86 12.25 29.55
CA THR A 506 20.72 13.17 29.77
C THR A 506 19.83 13.30 28.53
N GLU A 507 20.43 13.29 27.34
CA GLU A 507 19.75 13.38 26.05
C GLU A 507 18.93 12.12 25.77
N LEU A 508 19.48 10.93 25.99
CA LEU A 508 18.75 9.67 25.78
C LEU A 508 17.56 9.54 26.74
N ILE A 509 17.72 9.94 28.00
CA ILE A 509 16.62 10.00 28.97
C ILE A 509 15.55 10.96 28.45
N ARG A 510 15.92 12.20 28.12
CA ARG A 510 14.98 13.23 27.63
C ARG A 510 14.19 12.76 26.42
N VAL A 511 14.88 12.21 25.42
CA VAL A 511 14.29 11.73 24.17
C VAL A 511 13.30 10.59 24.44
N THR A 512 13.70 9.60 25.24
CA THR A 512 12.83 8.48 25.62
C THR A 512 11.62 8.95 26.43
N GLN A 513 11.81 9.85 27.39
CA GLN A 513 10.74 10.45 28.17
C GLN A 513 9.78 11.30 27.32
N MET A 514 10.27 11.99 26.30
CA MET A 514 9.39 12.71 25.37
C MET A 514 8.44 11.76 24.62
N VAL A 515 8.86 10.54 24.31
CA VAL A 515 7.98 9.54 23.71
C VAL A 515 6.97 9.00 24.74
N ILE A 516 7.44 8.68 25.95
CA ILE A 516 6.66 7.94 26.97
C ILE A 516 5.75 8.86 27.82
N ILE A 517 6.30 9.98 28.31
CA ILE A 517 5.71 10.82 29.37
C ILE A 517 4.91 11.99 28.80
N LYS A 518 5.32 12.60 27.67
CA LYS A 518 4.53 13.64 26.98
C LYS A 518 3.31 13.02 26.27
N ARG A 519 2.55 12.21 26.99
CA ARG A 519 1.22 11.72 26.66
C ARG A 519 0.24 12.59 27.43
N ASP A 520 -0.72 13.21 26.73
CA ASP A 520 -1.83 13.84 27.43
C ASP A 520 -2.59 12.78 28.22
N ALA A 521 -3.06 13.12 29.43
CA ALA A 521 -3.90 12.23 30.24
C ALA A 521 -5.10 11.70 29.44
N ASN A 522 -5.60 12.50 28.49
CA ASN A 522 -6.53 12.13 27.43
C ASN A 522 -5.93 12.45 26.07
N PRO A 523 -5.24 11.50 25.40
CA PRO A 523 -4.62 11.75 24.12
C PRO A 523 -5.68 12.14 23.08
N SER A 524 -5.60 13.36 22.57
CA SER A 524 -6.47 13.87 21.49
C SER A 524 -6.16 13.26 20.12
N CYS A 525 -5.05 12.53 20.02
CA CYS A 525 -4.68 11.78 18.83
C CYS A 525 -5.73 10.70 18.50
N CYS A 526 -5.79 10.30 17.23
CA CYS A 526 -6.69 9.24 16.74
C CYS A 526 -8.21 9.52 16.86
N SER A 527 -8.65 10.77 17.02
CA SER A 527 -10.09 11.14 17.11
C SER A 527 -10.94 10.66 15.93
N LEU A 528 -10.34 10.55 14.74
CA LEU A 528 -10.98 10.14 13.49
C LEU A 528 -10.87 8.64 13.18
N TYR A 529 -10.19 7.85 14.04
CA TYR A 529 -9.89 6.45 13.77
C TYR A 529 -10.50 5.52 14.81
N SER A 530 -11.11 4.42 14.36
CA SER A 530 -11.67 3.38 15.24
C SER A 530 -10.59 2.65 16.05
N ASN A 531 -9.39 2.49 15.47
CA ASN A 531 -8.22 1.94 16.15
C ASN A 531 -7.39 3.07 16.76
N LYS A 532 -7.47 3.18 18.08
CA LYS A 532 -6.64 4.09 18.89
C LYS A 532 -5.17 3.66 18.90
N CYS A 533 -4.23 4.57 19.11
CA CYS A 533 -2.80 4.23 19.20
C CYS A 533 -2.45 3.71 20.61
N TRP A 534 -1.21 3.22 20.78
CA TRP A 534 -0.74 2.67 22.05
C TRP A 534 -0.93 3.63 23.24
N ARG A 535 -0.82 4.94 23.02
CA ARG A 535 -0.98 5.99 24.05
C ARG A 535 -2.33 5.93 24.75
N HIS A 536 -3.40 5.50 24.07
CA HIS A 536 -4.74 5.36 24.67
C HIS A 536 -4.88 4.13 25.56
N TYR A 537 -4.01 3.14 25.38
CA TYR A 537 -4.06 1.85 26.08
C TYR A 537 -3.07 1.76 27.23
N VAL A 538 -2.09 2.66 27.37
CA VAL A 538 -1.23 2.68 28.56
C VAL A 538 -2.02 3.25 29.74
N GLU A 539 -2.21 2.43 30.77
CA GLU A 539 -2.83 2.81 32.04
C GLU A 539 -1.84 3.60 32.89
N ASN A 540 -0.66 3.04 33.14
CA ASN A 540 0.36 3.65 33.98
C ASN A 540 1.77 3.30 33.47
N VAL A 541 2.75 4.15 33.78
CA VAL A 541 4.17 3.88 33.58
C VAL A 541 4.89 4.13 34.89
N ARG A 542 5.50 3.10 35.48
CA ARG A 542 6.38 3.26 36.65
C ARG A 542 7.80 3.52 36.18
N MET A 543 8.46 4.45 36.84
CA MET A 543 9.83 4.86 36.53
C MET A 543 10.71 4.62 37.75
N SER A 544 11.84 3.97 37.56
CA SER A 544 12.82 3.75 38.63
C SER A 544 14.23 3.80 38.08
N MET A 545 15.12 4.45 38.83
CA MET A 545 16.55 4.47 38.55
C MET A 545 17.27 3.59 39.58
N ASN A 546 18.11 2.67 39.12
CA ASN A 546 18.83 1.77 40.03
C ASN A 546 20.24 2.28 40.37
N SER A 547 20.88 1.62 41.34
CA SER A 547 22.23 1.95 41.81
C SER A 547 23.34 1.76 40.77
N LYS A 548 23.03 1.14 39.62
CA LYS A 548 23.95 0.93 38.49
C LYS A 548 23.77 1.97 37.38
N ASN A 549 23.09 3.09 37.66
CA ASN A 549 22.80 4.13 36.68
C ASN A 549 21.97 3.62 35.49
N GLU A 550 21.03 2.70 35.74
CA GLU A 550 20.07 2.25 34.73
C GLU A 550 18.69 2.83 35.02
N MET A 551 18.00 3.28 33.97
CA MET A 551 16.66 3.85 34.05
C MET A 551 15.62 2.88 33.50
N HIS A 552 14.66 2.47 34.33
CA HIS A 552 13.64 1.48 33.98
C HIS A 552 12.26 2.13 33.84
N TYR A 553 11.50 1.69 32.84
CA TYR A 553 10.12 2.09 32.57
C TYR A 553 9.24 0.84 32.47
N ASP A 554 8.31 0.67 33.40
CA ASP A 554 7.36 -0.45 33.43
C ASP A 554 5.96 0.01 33.03
N PHE A 555 5.43 -0.57 31.96
CA PHE A 555 4.14 -0.22 31.37
C PHE A 555 3.04 -1.14 31.88
N LYS A 556 2.01 -0.53 32.46
CA LYS A 556 0.72 -1.18 32.73
C LYS A 556 -0.24 -0.82 31.60
N TRP A 557 -0.78 -1.83 30.93
CA TRP A 557 -1.72 -1.67 29.82
C TRP A 557 -3.15 -1.91 30.29
N LYS A 558 -4.08 -1.07 29.82
CA LYS A 558 -5.52 -1.30 29.96
C LYS A 558 -5.86 -2.61 29.24
N SER A 559 -6.72 -3.42 29.84
CA SER A 559 -7.29 -4.57 29.13
C SER A 559 -7.95 -4.07 27.85
N ARG A 560 -7.66 -4.71 26.71
CA ARG A 560 -8.54 -4.56 25.56
C ARG A 560 -9.86 -5.17 26.00
N CYS A 561 -10.82 -4.36 26.44
CA CYS A 561 -12.20 -4.82 26.49
C CYS A 561 -12.49 -5.37 25.09
N ASP A 562 -12.72 -6.68 25.02
CA ASP A 562 -13.30 -7.29 23.85
C ASP A 562 -14.54 -6.49 23.50
N LYS A 563 -14.47 -5.75 22.39
CA LYS A 563 -15.68 -5.33 21.69
C LYS A 563 -16.22 -6.53 20.92
N SER A 564 -16.49 -7.61 21.65
CA SER A 564 -17.50 -8.60 21.33
C SER A 564 -18.59 -8.46 22.38
N VAL A 565 -19.49 -7.51 22.13
CA VAL A 565 -20.93 -7.49 22.48
C VAL A 565 -21.39 -6.04 22.34
N ALA A 566 -21.99 -5.79 21.17
CA ALA A 566 -23.02 -4.81 20.78
C ALA A 566 -22.99 -4.79 19.24
#